data_AF-A0A819P2P7-F1
#
_entry.id   AF-A0A819P2P7-F1
#
_cell.length_a   1.000
_cell.length_b   1.000
_cell.length_c   1.000
_cell.angle_alpha   90.00
_cell.angle_beta   90.00
_cell.angle_gamma   90.00
#
_symmetry.space_group_name_H-M   'P 1'
#
loop_
_entity.id
_entity.type
_entity.pdbx_description
1 polymer ?
#
loop_
_entity_poly.entity_id
_entity_poly.type
_entity_poly.pdbx_seq_one_letter_code
_entity_poly.pdbx_strand_id
1 'polypeptide(L)'
;MKLQKLAIYAVAMIRLYRLPDLVMKNVKDLSNEGRVAIVHTLAEFDGGQVRTARYYDSIVVNCLSASHVNGWLLHCRHCSQLQVSEKNIMLSLAFHINVTETFLKSNLSSSPPVERGRPSLQSAAKKNNLLTQPRTVPSPTASVNARLDKYNLWSAQAAKSRC
;
A
#
# COMPACT_ATOMS: atom_id res chain seq x y z
N MET A 1 6.86 -8.85 20.27
CA MET A 1 6.61 -10.26 20.70
C MET A 1 5.11 -10.56 20.94
N LYS A 2 4.18 -9.95 20.19
CA LYS A 2 2.75 -10.36 20.22
C LYS A 2 2.42 -11.36 19.11
N LEU A 3 3.05 -11.22 17.95
CA LEU A 3 2.83 -12.14 16.82
C LEU A 3 3.37 -13.56 17.10
N GLN A 4 4.50 -13.67 17.82
CA GLN A 4 5.01 -14.95 18.31
C GLN A 4 4.05 -15.63 19.30
N LYS A 5 3.34 -14.86 20.14
CA LYS A 5 2.31 -15.41 21.05
C LYS A 5 1.07 -15.93 20.30
N LEU A 6 0.86 -15.46 19.07
CA LEU A 6 -0.20 -15.93 18.17
C LEU A 6 0.28 -17.06 17.25
N ALA A 7 1.49 -17.61 17.49
CA ALA A 7 2.12 -18.62 16.64
C ALA A 7 2.24 -18.20 15.15
N ILE A 8 2.36 -16.90 14.89
CA ILE A 8 2.61 -16.38 13.53
C ILE A 8 4.11 -16.16 13.39
N TYR A 9 4.77 -17.07 12.68
CA TYR A 9 6.24 -17.11 12.57
C TYR A 9 6.78 -16.32 11.38
N ALA A 10 6.00 -16.16 10.31
CA ALA A 10 6.40 -15.39 9.14
C ALA A 10 5.19 -14.86 8.37
N VAL A 11 5.34 -13.65 7.83
CA VAL A 11 4.44 -13.08 6.82
C VAL A 11 5.29 -12.85 5.59
N ALA A 12 5.02 -13.58 4.51
CA ALA A 12 5.78 -13.49 3.27
C ALA A 12 4.90 -13.79 2.07
N MET A 13 5.29 -13.28 0.90
CA MET A 13 4.70 -13.70 -0.35
C MET A 13 5.31 -15.03 -0.79
N ILE A 14 4.46 -16.05 -0.92
CA ILE A 14 4.87 -17.38 -1.37
C ILE A 14 4.30 -17.60 -2.76
N ARG A 15 5.13 -18.05 -3.69
CA ARG A 15 4.66 -18.46 -5.03
C ARG A 15 3.84 -19.74 -4.88
N LEU A 16 2.65 -19.78 -5.49
CA LEU A 16 1.69 -20.87 -5.33
C LEU A 16 2.29 -22.25 -5.57
N TYR A 17 3.14 -22.40 -6.59
CA TYR A 17 3.76 -23.69 -6.93
C TYR A 17 4.71 -24.25 -5.85
N ARG A 18 5.09 -23.44 -4.85
CA ARG A 18 5.86 -23.92 -3.69
C ARG A 18 4.99 -24.61 -2.65
N LEU A 19 3.67 -24.50 -2.76
CA LEU A 19 2.66 -25.13 -1.92
C LEU A 19 1.69 -25.92 -2.81
N PRO A 20 2.10 -27.09 -3.32
CA PRO A 20 1.33 -27.84 -4.32
C PRO A 20 -0.04 -28.30 -3.79
N ASP A 21 -0.14 -28.57 -2.49
CA ASP A 21 -1.39 -29.02 -1.85
C ASP A 21 -2.39 -27.88 -1.60
N LEU A 22 -2.00 -26.64 -1.90
CA LEU A 22 -2.82 -25.47 -1.65
C LEU A 22 -3.72 -25.16 -2.86
N VAL A 23 -4.98 -25.57 -2.76
CA VAL A 23 -6.02 -25.17 -3.73
C VAL A 23 -6.56 -23.79 -3.37
N MET A 24 -6.38 -22.81 -4.26
CA MET A 24 -6.91 -21.46 -4.11
C MET A 24 -7.76 -21.08 -5.33
N LYS A 25 -8.81 -20.27 -5.10
CA LYS A 25 -9.64 -19.69 -6.17
C LYS A 25 -8.80 -19.02 -7.26
N ASN A 26 -9.24 -19.13 -8.51
CA ASN A 26 -8.53 -18.51 -9.62
C ASN A 26 -8.60 -16.98 -9.51
N VAL A 27 -7.57 -16.28 -9.99
CA VAL A 27 -7.55 -14.80 -10.01
C VAL A 27 -8.77 -14.24 -10.75
N LYS A 28 -9.26 -14.93 -11.78
CA LYS A 28 -10.48 -14.55 -12.51
C LYS A 28 -11.73 -14.59 -11.62
N ASP A 29 -11.83 -15.58 -10.75
CA ASP A 29 -12.96 -15.71 -9.83
C ASP A 29 -12.92 -14.60 -8.78
N LEU A 30 -11.73 -14.29 -8.25
CA LEU A 30 -11.55 -13.15 -7.34
C LEU A 30 -11.84 -11.80 -8.01
N SER A 31 -11.57 -11.66 -9.32
CA SER A 31 -11.91 -10.43 -10.07
C SER A 31 -13.39 -10.12 -10.03
N ASN A 32 -14.23 -11.15 -10.09
CA ASN A 32 -15.68 -11.01 -10.11
C ASN A 32 -16.22 -10.61 -8.72
N GLU A 33 -15.50 -10.95 -7.65
CA GLU A 33 -15.82 -10.56 -6.27
C GLU A 33 -15.44 -9.10 -5.95
N GLY A 34 -14.53 -8.51 -6.74
CA GLY A 34 -14.20 -7.09 -6.71
C GLY A 34 -12.74 -6.77 -6.34
N ARG A 35 -12.38 -5.48 -6.38
CA ARG A 35 -10.98 -5.00 -6.25
C ARG A 35 -10.31 -5.31 -4.91
N VAL A 36 -11.09 -5.60 -3.87
CA VAL A 36 -10.62 -5.91 -2.51
C VAL A 36 -10.93 -7.36 -2.14
N ALA A 37 -11.17 -8.23 -3.12
CA ALA A 37 -11.41 -9.64 -2.86
C ALA A 37 -10.14 -10.29 -2.27
N ILE A 38 -10.33 -10.92 -1.11
CA ILE A 38 -9.30 -11.65 -0.37
C ILE A 38 -9.86 -13.03 -0.05
N VAL A 39 -9.08 -14.07 -0.37
CA VAL A 39 -9.41 -15.45 -0.02
C VAL A 39 -8.35 -15.97 0.95
N HIS A 40 -8.81 -16.43 2.11
CA HIS A 40 -7.96 -17.09 3.10
C HIS A 40 -8.09 -18.60 2.97
N THR A 41 -6.95 -19.29 3.04
CA THR A 41 -6.89 -20.75 2.98
C THR A 41 -5.90 -21.25 4.01
N LEU A 42 -6.32 -22.27 4.76
CA LEU A 42 -5.45 -23.00 5.68
C LEU A 42 -4.91 -24.22 4.92
N ALA A 43 -3.61 -24.43 4.99
CA ALA A 43 -2.97 -25.64 4.49
C ALA A 43 -2.00 -26.17 5.53
N GLU A 44 -1.81 -27.48 5.52
CA GLU A 44 -0.78 -28.14 6.30
C GLU A 44 0.43 -28.32 5.38
N PHE A 45 1.60 -27.86 5.82
CA PHE A 45 2.84 -27.98 5.06
C PHE A 45 3.95 -28.36 6.04
N ASP A 46 4.62 -29.49 5.77
CA ASP A 46 5.73 -30.01 6.57
C ASP A 46 5.38 -30.16 8.07
N GLY A 47 4.17 -30.65 8.37
CA GLY A 47 3.65 -30.82 9.73
C GLY A 47 3.30 -29.51 10.46
N GLY A 48 3.34 -28.36 9.79
CA GLY A 48 2.93 -27.06 10.31
C GLY A 48 1.67 -26.53 9.64
N GLN A 49 0.83 -25.79 10.39
CA GLN A 49 -0.28 -25.04 9.79
C GLN A 49 0.21 -23.75 9.15
N VAL A 50 -0.02 -23.61 7.86
CA VAL A 50 0.24 -22.42 7.08
C VAL A 50 -1.09 -21.73 6.76
N ARG A 51 -1.21 -20.47 7.16
CA ARG A 51 -2.32 -19.61 6.72
C ARG A 51 -1.89 -18.81 5.51
N THR A 52 -2.60 -18.95 4.41
CA THR A 52 -2.34 -18.22 3.17
C THR A 52 -3.49 -17.29 2.84
N ALA A 53 -3.17 -16.18 2.20
CA ALA A 53 -4.14 -15.22 1.72
C ALA A 53 -3.81 -14.89 0.26
N ARG A 54 -4.79 -14.98 -0.63
CA ARG A 54 -4.68 -14.50 -2.01
C ARG A 54 -5.45 -13.21 -2.14
N TYR A 55 -4.79 -12.21 -2.73
CA TYR A 55 -5.35 -10.90 -3.04
C TYR A 55 -5.61 -10.82 -4.54
N TYR A 56 -6.78 -10.30 -4.93
CA TYR A 56 -7.06 -10.02 -6.34
C TYR A 56 -6.12 -8.95 -6.90
N ASP A 57 -6.02 -7.82 -6.21
CA ASP A 57 -5.14 -6.73 -6.62
C ASP A 57 -3.74 -6.91 -6.02
N SER A 58 -2.88 -7.59 -6.78
CA SER A 58 -1.49 -7.80 -6.38
C SER A 58 -0.67 -6.51 -6.34
N ILE A 59 -1.12 -5.39 -6.94
CA ILE A 59 -0.32 -4.16 -7.03
C ILE A 59 -0.05 -3.62 -5.64
N VAL A 60 -1.08 -3.52 -4.80
CA VAL A 60 -0.94 -3.02 -3.43
C VAL A 60 -0.01 -3.91 -2.61
N VAL A 61 -0.15 -5.23 -2.75
CA VAL A 61 0.68 -6.20 -2.03
C VAL A 61 2.14 -6.15 -2.51
N ASN A 62 2.35 -6.02 -3.83
CA ASN A 62 3.68 -5.86 -4.42
C ASN A 62 4.34 -4.56 -3.98
N CYS A 63 3.58 -3.45 -3.97
CA CYS A 63 4.06 -2.17 -3.46
C CYS A 63 4.47 -2.28 -1.99
N LEU A 64 3.64 -2.89 -1.14
CA LEU A 64 3.97 -3.12 0.27
C LEU A 64 5.24 -3.96 0.44
N SER A 65 5.37 -5.03 -0.35
CA SER A 65 6.57 -5.87 -0.35
C SER A 65 7.82 -5.09 -0.77
N ALA A 66 7.73 -4.26 -1.81
CA ALA A 66 8.83 -3.43 -2.28
C ALA A 66 9.20 -2.35 -1.25
N SER A 67 8.21 -1.66 -0.67
CA SER A 67 8.40 -0.70 0.41
C SER A 67 9.05 -1.32 1.64
N HIS A 68 8.68 -2.57 1.98
CA HIS A 68 9.27 -3.30 3.09
C HIS A 68 10.76 -3.57 2.88
N VAL A 69 11.13 -4.13 1.72
CA VAL A 69 12.55 -4.41 1.39
C VAL A 69 13.35 -3.11 1.33
N ASN A 70 12.82 -2.07 0.68
CA ASN A 70 13.48 -0.77 0.61
C ASN A 70 13.66 -0.13 1.99
N GLY A 71 12.65 -0.23 2.86
CA GLY A 71 12.74 0.24 4.24
C GLY A 71 13.81 -0.50 5.05
N TRP A 72 13.93 -1.81 4.87
CA TRP A 72 14.96 -2.61 5.53
C TRP A 72 16.37 -2.26 5.02
N LEU A 73 16.55 -2.07 3.71
CA LEU A 73 17.82 -1.64 3.13
C LEU A 73 18.23 -0.25 3.66
N LEU A 74 17.27 0.67 3.77
CA LEU A 74 17.52 1.99 4.34
C LEU A 74 17.93 1.91 5.82
N HIS A 75 17.27 1.04 6.60
CA HIS A 75 17.66 0.76 7.97
C HIS A 75 19.10 0.22 8.05
N CYS A 76 19.47 -0.76 7.21
CA CYS A 76 20.82 -1.30 7.16
C CYS A 76 21.85 -0.21 6.83
N ARG A 77 21.58 0.63 5.83
CA ARG A 77 22.43 1.77 5.47
C ARG A 77 22.61 2.73 6.64
N HIS A 78 21.53 3.04 7.36
CA HIS A 78 21.59 3.94 8.51
C HIS A 78 22.40 3.34 9.67
N CYS A 79 22.23 2.05 9.95
CA CYS A 79 23.06 1.33 10.93
C CYS A 79 24.55 1.37 10.57
N SER A 80 24.89 1.20 9.29
CA SER A 80 26.28 1.32 8.82
C SER A 80 26.84 2.74 9.00
N GLN A 81 26.04 3.77 8.74
CA GLN A 81 26.44 5.17 8.94
C GLN A 81 26.69 5.51 10.41
N LEU A 82 25.92 4.91 11.32
CA LEU A 82 26.06 5.07 12.76
C LEU A 82 27.11 4.13 13.38
N GLN A 83 27.86 3.38 12.56
CA GLN A 83 28.84 2.38 13.01
C GLN A 83 28.27 1.38 14.03
N VAL A 84 27.00 1.00 13.86
CA VAL A 84 26.38 -0.04 14.68
C VAL A 84 27.02 -1.38 14.32
N SER A 85 27.44 -2.14 15.33
CA SER A 85 27.98 -3.49 15.14
C SER A 85 27.00 -4.36 14.34
N GLU A 86 27.49 -5.13 13.37
CA GLU A 86 26.66 -6.01 12.53
C GLU A 86 25.79 -6.97 13.33
N LYS A 87 26.23 -7.36 14.53
CA LYS A 87 25.48 -8.22 15.46
C LYS A 87 24.18 -7.57 15.96
N ASN A 88 24.11 -6.25 15.93
CA ASN A 88 22.95 -5.46 16.35
C ASN A 88 22.07 -5.04 15.17
N ILE A 89 22.47 -5.35 13.92
CA ILE A 89 21.62 -5.08 12.76
C ILE A 89 20.49 -6.10 12.75
N MET A 90 19.27 -5.58 12.81
CA MET A 90 18.07 -6.41 12.82
C MET A 90 17.91 -7.18 11.50
N LEU A 91 17.71 -8.49 11.61
CA LEU A 91 17.36 -9.37 10.49
C LEU A 91 16.08 -8.89 9.80
N SER A 92 15.96 -9.13 8.49
CA SER A 92 14.79 -8.71 7.69
C SER A 92 13.46 -9.19 8.27
N LEU A 93 13.39 -10.43 8.76
CA LEU A 93 12.17 -10.96 9.38
C LEU A 93 11.80 -10.21 10.67
N ALA A 94 12.78 -9.91 11.51
CA ALA A 94 12.56 -9.16 12.74
C ALA A 94 12.13 -7.71 12.45
N PHE A 95 12.68 -7.10 11.40
CA PHE A 95 12.24 -5.80 10.89
C PHE A 95 10.77 -5.86 10.45
N HIS A 96 10.37 -6.90 9.72
CA HIS A 96 8.97 -7.09 9.31
C HIS A 96 8.03 -7.20 10.50
N ILE A 97 8.33 -8.08 11.45
CA ILE A 97 7.50 -8.25 12.65
C ILE A 97 7.35 -6.93 13.40
N ASN A 98 8.42 -6.14 13.55
CA ASN A 98 8.37 -4.86 14.25
C ASN A 98 7.47 -3.84 13.52
N VAL A 99 7.64 -3.70 12.21
CA VAL A 99 6.81 -2.81 11.38
C VAL A 99 5.33 -3.24 11.42
N THR A 100 5.03 -4.53 11.34
CA THR A 100 3.65 -5.01 11.43
C THR A 100 3.07 -4.78 12.83
N GLU A 101 3.86 -4.99 13.90
CA GLU A 101 3.42 -4.72 15.27
C GLU A 101 3.13 -3.22 15.49
N THR A 102 3.91 -2.30 14.92
CA THR A 102 3.65 -0.86 15.03
C THR A 102 2.37 -0.46 14.27
N PHE A 103 2.15 -0.98 13.06
CA PHE A 103 0.91 -0.74 12.31
C PHE A 103 -0.33 -1.29 13.04
N LEU A 104 -0.22 -2.47 13.64
CA LEU A 104 -1.32 -3.02 14.43
C LEU A 104 -1.62 -2.13 15.64
N LYS A 105 -0.59 -1.68 16.37
CA LYS A 105 -0.76 -0.80 17.53
C LYS A 105 -1.34 0.57 17.14
N SER A 106 -0.92 1.15 16.01
CA SER A 106 -1.42 2.44 15.54
C SER A 106 -2.89 2.37 15.14
N ASN A 107 -3.35 1.24 14.59
CA ASN A 107 -4.76 1.05 14.21
C ASN A 107 -5.70 0.88 15.41
N LEU A 108 -5.19 0.49 16.59
CA LEU A 108 -5.99 0.44 17.83
C LEU A 108 -6.14 1.81 18.49
N SER A 109 -5.31 2.80 18.12
CA SER A 109 -5.45 4.18 18.55
C SER A 109 -6.57 4.85 17.76
N SER A 110 -7.81 4.40 17.99
CA SER A 110 -9.04 5.00 17.49
C SER A 110 -9.19 6.40 18.09
N SER A 111 -8.57 7.41 17.47
CA SER A 111 -9.17 8.74 17.48
C SER A 111 -10.58 8.63 16.89
N PRO A 112 -11.56 9.43 17.34
CA PRO A 112 -12.90 9.38 16.79
C PRO A 112 -12.82 9.51 15.27
N PRO A 113 -13.69 8.81 14.50
CA PRO A 113 -13.67 8.83 13.05
C PRO A 113 -13.64 10.29 12.59
N VAL A 114 -12.50 10.72 12.03
CA VAL A 114 -12.44 12.04 11.41
C VAL A 114 -13.42 11.99 10.26
N GLU A 115 -14.53 12.73 10.38
CA GLU A 115 -15.47 12.91 9.29
C GLU A 115 -14.70 13.50 8.11
N ARG A 116 -14.34 12.63 7.16
CA ARG A 116 -13.79 13.04 5.88
C ARG A 116 -14.94 13.57 5.04
N GLY A 117 -15.36 14.80 5.34
CA GLY A 117 -16.21 15.60 4.49
C GLY A 117 -15.39 16.58 3.68
N ARG A 118 -15.81 16.85 2.44
CA ARG A 118 -15.38 18.08 1.75
C ARG A 118 -15.91 19.25 2.58
N PRO A 119 -15.09 20.27 2.92
CA PRO A 119 -15.53 21.43 3.73
C PRO A 119 -16.74 22.19 3.18
N SER A 120 -17.19 21.89 1.96
CA SER A 120 -18.27 22.59 1.27
C SER A 120 -19.70 22.23 1.71
N LEU A 121 -19.91 21.22 2.58
CA LEU A 121 -21.26 20.83 3.03
C LEU A 121 -21.70 21.44 4.36
N GLN A 122 -20.79 22.04 5.15
CA GLN A 122 -21.13 22.66 6.44
C GLN A 122 -21.56 24.13 6.33
N SER A 123 -21.56 24.73 5.14
CA SER A 123 -21.96 26.15 4.96
C SER A 123 -23.45 26.39 4.70
N ALA A 124 -24.30 25.36 4.68
CA ALA A 124 -25.73 25.55 4.38
C ALA A 124 -26.59 26.07 5.55
N ALA A 125 -26.01 26.31 6.74
CA ALA A 125 -26.78 26.67 7.95
C ALA A 125 -26.59 28.12 8.45
N LYS A 126 -25.93 29.02 7.69
CA LYS A 126 -25.99 30.46 7.96
C LYS A 126 -26.52 31.20 6.74
N LYS A 127 -27.85 31.25 6.63
CA LYS A 127 -28.56 32.29 5.88
C LYS A 127 -28.27 33.63 6.54
N ASN A 128 -27.31 34.38 6.03
CA ASN A 128 -27.29 35.82 6.15
C ASN A 128 -27.27 36.40 4.73
N ASN A 129 -28.38 37.01 4.36
CA ASN A 129 -28.61 37.68 3.09
C ASN A 129 -27.63 38.87 2.96
N LEU A 130 -26.55 38.68 2.23
CA LEU A 130 -25.77 39.79 1.64
C LEU A 130 -25.44 39.39 0.21
N LEU A 131 -26.01 40.14 -0.74
CA LEU A 131 -25.74 40.06 -2.17
C LEU A 131 -24.23 40.14 -2.40
N THR A 132 -23.59 38.98 -2.54
CA THR A 132 -22.16 38.90 -2.84
C THR A 132 -22.03 38.89 -4.35
N GLN A 133 -21.49 39.96 -4.92
CA GLN A 133 -21.18 40.02 -6.35
C GLN A 133 -20.24 38.87 -6.74
N PRO A 134 -20.42 38.24 -7.91
CA PRO A 134 -19.48 37.22 -8.37
C PRO A 134 -18.11 37.87 -8.59
N ARG A 135 -17.12 37.42 -7.82
CA ARG A 135 -15.72 37.77 -8.04
C ARG A 135 -15.25 37.06 -9.31
N THR A 136 -15.12 37.79 -10.41
CA THR A 136 -14.42 37.32 -11.61
C THR A 136 -12.94 37.19 -11.27
N VAL A 137 -12.47 35.96 -11.07
CA VAL A 137 -11.05 35.67 -10.95
C VAL A 137 -10.48 35.65 -12.38
N PRO A 138 -9.47 36.48 -12.71
CA PRO A 138 -8.80 36.34 -14.00
C PRO A 138 -8.08 34.99 -14.06
N SER A 139 -8.34 34.21 -15.11
CA SER A 139 -7.56 33.01 -15.40
C SER A 139 -6.09 33.39 -15.53
N PRO A 140 -5.17 32.67 -14.86
CA PRO A 140 -3.75 32.92 -15.04
C PRO A 140 -3.37 32.65 -16.50
N THR A 141 -2.86 33.68 -17.17
CA THR A 141 -2.22 33.55 -18.47
C THR A 141 -1.02 32.64 -18.33
N ALA A 142 -0.92 31.59 -19.15
CA ALA A 142 0.23 30.69 -19.15
C ALA A 142 1.52 31.49 -19.31
N SER A 143 2.51 31.26 -18.43
CA SER A 143 3.79 31.94 -18.53
C SER A 143 4.50 31.48 -19.81
N VAL A 144 4.95 32.44 -20.63
CA VAL A 144 5.65 32.20 -21.90
C VAL A 144 6.95 31.38 -21.70
N ASN A 145 7.46 31.32 -20.47
CA ASN A 145 8.71 30.66 -20.11
C ASN A 145 8.54 29.28 -19.44
N ALA A 146 7.36 28.65 -19.52
CA ALA A 146 7.20 27.26 -19.13
C ALA A 146 7.97 26.35 -20.12
N ARG A 147 9.28 26.21 -19.88
CA ARG A 147 10.13 25.30 -20.63
C ARG A 147 9.72 23.87 -20.26
N LEU A 148 9.08 23.19 -21.20
CA LEU A 148 8.74 21.78 -21.06
C LEU A 148 10.05 20.98 -21.05
N ASP A 149 10.47 20.51 -19.88
CA ASP A 149 11.61 19.59 -19.80
C ASP A 149 11.26 18.34 -20.59
N LYS A 150 11.95 18.15 -21.72
CA LYS A 150 11.79 17.03 -22.65
C LYS A 150 12.34 15.74 -22.05
N TYR A 151 11.76 15.27 -20.95
CA TYR A 151 11.93 13.89 -20.53
C TYR A 151 10.91 13.03 -21.28
N ASN A 152 11.28 12.67 -22.52
CA ASN A 152 10.60 11.61 -23.25
C ASN A 152 10.96 10.26 -22.60
N LEU A 153 10.21 9.85 -21.56
CA LEU A 153 10.39 8.54 -20.93
C LEU A 153 9.12 7.68 -20.95
N TRP A 154 8.35 7.73 -22.04
CA TRP A 154 7.44 6.65 -22.38
C TRP A 154 7.46 6.38 -23.87
N SER A 155 7.73 5.13 -24.25
CA SER A 155 7.51 4.66 -25.62
C SER A 155 6.02 4.79 -25.93
N ALA A 156 5.67 5.73 -26.80
CA ALA A 156 4.32 5.80 -27.35
C ALA A 156 3.98 4.45 -27.99
N GLN A 157 2.92 3.80 -27.51
CA GLN A 157 2.35 2.65 -28.19
C GLN A 157 1.89 3.11 -29.57
N ALA A 158 2.51 2.56 -30.62
CA ALA A 158 2.09 2.79 -31.99
C ALA A 158 0.60 2.44 -32.12
N ALA A 159 -0.19 3.41 -32.57
CA ALA A 159 -1.60 3.20 -32.87
C ALA A 159 -1.71 2.09 -33.93
N LYS A 160 -2.43 1.01 -33.61
CA LYS A 160 -2.85 0.01 -34.59
C LYS A 160 -3.84 0.66 -35.55
N SER A 161 -3.42 0.95 -36.77
CA SER A 161 -4.36 1.22 -37.87
C SER A 161 -5.15 -0.06 -38.16
N ARG A 162 -6.47 0.07 -38.25
CA ARG A 162 -7.34 -0.96 -38.82
C ARG A 162 -7.26 -0.83 -40.35
N CYS A 163 -6.99 -1.94 -41.03
CA CYS A 163 -7.39 -2.15 -42.41
C CYS A 163 -8.80 -2.77 -42.41
#